data_AF-A0AAU1ZQL0-F1
#
_entry.id   AF-A0AAU1ZQL0-F1
#
_cell.length_a   1.000
_cell.length_b   1.000
_cell.length_c   1.000
_cell.angle_alpha   90.00
_cell.angle_beta   90.00
_cell.angle_gamma   90.00
#
_symmetry.space_group_name_H-M   'P 1'
#
loop_
_entity.id
_entity.type
_entity.pdbx_description
1 polymer ?
#
loop_
_entity_poly.entity_id
_entity_poly.type
_entity_poly.pdbx_seq_one_letter_code
_entity_poly.pdbx_strand_id
1 'polypeptide(L)'
;MVTRSFLRLPIDADEGFPQAFRLAVAGRNYQFRLYANVAEDIVDSAPSGPLDLPTAHAFLVLSVDREEPGGPVTILRRKLVPDVEYPAAELALTFRTMRLDLRNLNAAGSFGSEVVGGVALV
;
A
#
# COMPACT_ATOMS: atom_id res chain seq x y z
N MET A 1 21.58 -0.31 -13.47
CA MET A 1 20.28 -0.44 -12.78
C MET A 1 19.88 -1.91 -12.89
N VAL A 2 19.65 -2.61 -11.79
CA VAL A 2 19.19 -4.01 -11.85
C VAL A 2 17.71 -3.99 -12.17
N THR A 3 17.30 -4.52 -13.31
CA THR A 3 15.87 -4.64 -13.67
C THR A 3 15.28 -5.81 -12.89
N ARG A 4 14.52 -5.51 -11.83
CA ARG A 4 13.79 -6.52 -11.06
C ARG A 4 12.45 -6.84 -11.73
N SER A 5 12.06 -8.10 -11.71
CA SER A 5 10.74 -8.54 -12.14
C SER A 5 9.76 -8.46 -10.97
N PHE A 6 8.94 -7.41 -10.92
CA PHE A 6 7.95 -7.23 -9.88
C PHE A 6 6.66 -8.02 -10.19
N LEU A 7 6.23 -8.81 -9.21
CA LEU A 7 4.91 -9.44 -9.18
C LEU A 7 3.89 -8.45 -8.63
N ARG A 8 2.70 -8.40 -9.23
CA ARG A 8 1.61 -7.51 -8.79
C ARG A 8 1.12 -7.91 -7.40
N LEU A 9 1.03 -6.94 -6.49
CA LEU A 9 0.40 -7.13 -5.19
C LEU A 9 -1.14 -7.23 -5.37
N PRO A 10 -1.82 -8.11 -4.60
CA PRO A 10 -3.27 -8.30 -4.67
C PRO A 10 -4.01 -7.18 -3.93
N ILE A 11 -3.80 -5.94 -4.35
CA ILE A 11 -4.48 -4.77 -3.80
C ILE A 11 -5.77 -4.58 -4.59
N ASP A 12 -6.88 -4.53 -3.86
CA ASP A 12 -8.21 -4.26 -4.39
C ASP A 12 -8.73 -3.01 -3.70
N ALA A 13 -8.69 -1.89 -4.42
CA ALA A 13 -9.04 -0.59 -3.87
C ALA A 13 -10.55 -0.46 -3.59
N ASP A 14 -11.38 -1.34 -4.16
CA ASP A 14 -12.82 -1.36 -3.91
C ASP A 14 -13.14 -1.97 -2.53
N GLU A 15 -12.23 -2.74 -1.92
CA GLU A 15 -12.38 -3.21 -0.52
C GLU A 15 -12.25 -2.06 0.50
N GLY A 16 -11.68 -0.92 0.09
CA GLY A 16 -11.44 0.22 0.94
C GLY A 16 -10.14 0.16 1.75
N PHE A 17 -9.83 1.25 2.44
CA PHE A 17 -8.64 1.37 3.29
C PHE A 17 -9.06 1.68 4.73
N PRO A 18 -8.51 1.00 5.75
CA PRO A 18 -7.36 0.09 5.69
C PRO A 18 -7.65 -1.25 5.01
N GLN A 19 -6.65 -1.77 4.31
CA GLN A 19 -6.68 -3.10 3.67
C GLN A 19 -5.52 -3.94 4.20
N ALA A 20 -5.74 -5.25 4.33
CA ALA A 20 -4.69 -6.18 4.71
C ALA A 20 -4.81 -7.48 3.92
N PHE A 21 -3.67 -8.03 3.52
CA PHE A 21 -3.62 -9.32 2.83
C PHE A 21 -2.33 -10.06 3.17
N ARG A 22 -2.37 -11.38 2.99
CA ARG A 22 -1.23 -12.27 3.22
C ARG A 22 -0.69 -12.75 1.89
N LEU A 23 0.62 -12.78 1.72
CA LEU A 23 1.27 -13.28 0.51
C LEU A 23 2.45 -14.18 0.87
N ALA A 24 2.55 -15.31 0.17
CA ALA A 24 3.72 -16.17 0.24
C ALA A 24 4.71 -15.78 -0.87
N VAL A 25 5.94 -15.41 -0.51
CA VAL A 25 7.01 -15.07 -1.45
C VAL A 25 8.27 -15.83 -1.04
N ALA A 26 8.89 -16.53 -2.00
CA ALA A 26 10.09 -17.34 -1.76
C ALA A 26 10.01 -18.30 -0.56
N GLY A 27 8.84 -18.93 -0.35
CA GLY A 27 8.63 -19.89 0.74
C GLY A 27 8.42 -19.27 2.12
N ARG A 28 8.26 -17.94 2.21
CA ARG A 28 7.96 -17.21 3.44
C ARG A 28 6.61 -16.51 3.35
N ASN A 29 5.91 -16.40 4.47
CA ASN A 29 4.63 -15.70 4.54
C ASN A 29 4.82 -14.28 5.09
N TYR A 30 4.10 -13.34 4.50
CA TYR A 30 4.14 -11.94 4.89
C TYR A 30 2.71 -11.41 5.03
N GLN A 31 2.49 -10.57 6.03
CA GLN A 31 1.27 -9.80 6.21
C GLN A 31 1.52 -8.37 5.74
N PHE A 32 0.82 -7.96 4.69
CA PHE A 32 0.82 -6.60 4.19
C PHE A 32 -0.38 -5.85 4.77
N ARG A 33 -0.16 -4.62 5.20
CA ARG A 33 -1.22 -3.72 5.67
C ARG A 33 -1.03 -2.35 5.05
N LEU A 34 -2.06 -1.89 4.36
CA LEU A 34 -2.14 -0.57 3.76
C LEU A 34 -3.18 0.25 4.51
N TYR A 35 -2.84 1.49 4.83
CA TYR A 35 -3.81 2.45 5.32
C TYR A 35 -3.52 3.82 4.74
N ALA A 36 -4.59 4.57 4.48
CA ALA A 36 -4.51 5.96 4.10
C ALA A 36 -4.54 6.82 5.38
N ASN A 37 -3.65 7.79 5.44
CA ASN A 37 -3.73 8.89 6.39
C ASN A 37 -4.11 10.12 5.59
N VAL A 38 -5.29 10.67 5.89
CA VAL A 38 -5.84 11.85 5.24
C VAL A 38 -6.23 12.81 6.36
N ALA A 39 -5.73 14.04 6.29
CA ALA A 39 -6.05 15.08 7.26
C ALA A 39 -7.52 15.50 7.15
N GLU A 40 -8.08 15.97 8.27
CA GLU A 40 -9.50 16.33 8.39
C GLU A 40 -9.90 17.47 7.44
N ASP A 41 -9.01 18.43 7.19
CA ASP A 41 -9.23 19.55 6.27
C ASP A 41 -9.52 19.08 4.83
N ILE A 42 -8.87 18.00 4.40
CA ILE A 42 -9.14 17.38 3.09
C ILE A 42 -10.50 16.70 3.08
N VAL A 43 -10.86 16.01 4.17
CA VAL A 43 -12.18 15.36 4.31
C VAL A 43 -13.29 16.40 4.27
N ASP A 44 -13.14 17.49 5.02
CA ASP A 44 -14.11 18.58 5.10
C ASP A 44 -14.26 19.33 3.78
N SER A 45 -13.17 19.47 3.01
CA SER A 45 -13.22 20.09 1.69
C SER A 45 -14.01 19.28 0.65
N ALA A 46 -14.30 18.00 0.95
CA ALA A 46 -15.10 17.08 0.13
C ALA A 46 -14.77 17.16 -1.38
N PRO A 47 -13.49 16.96 -1.77
CA PRO A 47 -13.06 17.06 -3.16
C PRO A 47 -13.90 16.15 -4.07
N SER A 48 -14.19 16.64 -5.28
CA SER A 48 -14.87 15.83 -6.28
C SER A 48 -13.90 14.80 -6.88
N GLY A 49 -14.02 13.56 -6.43
CA GLY A 49 -13.32 12.40 -6.99
C GLY A 49 -12.03 11.99 -6.28
N PRO A 50 -11.26 11.04 -6.86
CA PRO A 50 -10.08 10.48 -6.23
C PRO A 50 -8.92 11.47 -6.10
N LEU A 51 -8.23 11.41 -4.97
CA LEU A 51 -6.98 12.11 -4.70
C LEU A 51 -5.79 11.29 -5.21
N ASP A 52 -4.90 11.91 -5.97
CA ASP A 52 -3.60 11.32 -6.28
C ASP A 52 -2.67 11.48 -5.07
N LEU A 53 -2.07 10.37 -4.63
CA LEU A 53 -1.25 10.30 -3.43
C LEU A 53 0.24 10.06 -3.75
N PRO A 54 1.15 10.59 -2.91
CA PRO A 54 0.89 11.43 -1.74
C PRO A 54 0.68 12.90 -2.11
N THR A 55 -0.07 13.59 -1.26
CA THR A 55 -0.08 15.06 -1.15
C THR A 55 0.59 15.47 0.18
N ALA A 56 0.66 16.77 0.45
CA ALA A 56 1.18 17.25 1.73
C ALA A 56 0.38 16.71 2.93
N HIS A 57 -0.95 16.56 2.78
CA HIS A 57 -1.90 16.28 3.86
C HIS A 57 -2.60 14.91 3.70
N ALA A 58 -2.25 14.13 2.67
CA ALA A 58 -2.80 12.80 2.43
C ALA A 58 -1.72 11.85 1.89
N PHE A 59 -1.57 10.66 2.46
CA PHE A 59 -0.60 9.67 2.00
C PHE A 59 -1.00 8.24 2.36
N LEU A 60 -0.51 7.26 1.59
CA LEU A 60 -0.60 5.84 1.95
C LEU A 60 0.60 5.41 2.77
N VAL A 61 0.36 4.51 3.71
CA VAL A 61 1.40 3.84 4.50
C VAL A 61 1.30 2.35 4.28
N LEU A 62 2.44 1.72 3.99
CA LEU A 62 2.58 0.27 4.00
C LEU A 62 3.30 -0.18 5.27
N SER A 63 2.75 -1.19 5.91
CA SER A 63 3.42 -2.03 6.90
C SER A 63 3.54 -3.45 6.35
N VAL A 64 4.71 -4.05 6.47
CA VAL A 64 4.93 -5.46 6.11
C VAL A 64 5.53 -6.17 7.29
N ASP A 65 4.86 -7.22 7.74
CA ASP A 65 5.40 -8.16 8.70
C ASP A 65 5.77 -9.46 8.00
N ARG A 66 6.92 -10.01 8.34
CA ARG A 66 7.29 -11.38 8.01
C ARG A 66 6.84 -12.29 9.14
N GLU A 67 6.16 -13.37 8.81
CA GLU A 67 5.80 -14.37 9.80
C GLU A 67 7.01 -15.23 10.15
N GLU A 68 7.30 -15.33 11.44
CA GLU A 68 8.37 -16.14 12.00
C GLU A 68 7.82 -17.06 13.10
N PRO A 69 8.50 -18.16 13.45
CA PRO A 69 8.06 -19.06 14.52
C PRO A 69 7.86 -18.37 15.88
N GLY A 70 8.62 -17.31 16.15
CA GLY A 70 8.52 -16.50 17.38
C GLY A 70 7.45 -15.40 17.34
N GLY A 71 6.69 -15.30 16.24
CA GLY A 71 5.71 -14.24 16.00
C GLY A 71 6.09 -13.34 14.81
N PRO A 72 5.18 -12.46 14.36
CA PRO A 72 5.43 -11.57 13.24
C PRO A 72 6.54 -10.55 13.54
N VAL A 73 7.43 -10.33 12.58
CA VAL A 73 8.50 -9.32 12.63
C VAL A 73 8.24 -8.27 11.56
N THR A 74 8.05 -7.01 11.95
CA THR A 74 7.90 -5.91 10.99
C THR A 74 9.21 -5.64 10.26
N ILE A 75 9.24 -5.89 8.95
CA ILE A 75 10.40 -5.67 8.08
C ILE A 75 10.33 -4.35 7.31
N LEU A 76 9.15 -3.74 7.23
CA LEU A 76 8.95 -2.43 6.62
C LEU A 76 7.79 -1.70 7.27
N ARG A 77 7.97 -0.40 7.52
CA ARG A 77 6.88 0.55 7.77
C ARG A 77 7.24 1.92 7.20
N ARG A 78 6.59 2.33 6.11
CA ARG A 78 6.94 3.55 5.38
C ARG A 78 5.73 4.22 4.74
N LYS A 79 5.79 5.54 4.65
CA LYS A 79 4.96 6.33 3.74
C LYS A 79 5.38 6.01 2.31
N LEU A 80 4.41 5.88 1.42
CA LEU A 80 4.64 5.53 0.02
C LEU A 80 4.72 6.78 -0.86
N VAL A 81 5.57 6.69 -1.87
CA VAL A 81 5.79 7.66 -2.95
C VAL A 81 5.82 6.87 -4.25
N PRO A 82 5.18 7.35 -5.33
CA PRO A 82 5.18 6.66 -6.62
C PRO A 82 6.59 6.41 -7.15
N ASP A 83 6.77 5.28 -7.80
CA ASP A 83 7.99 4.87 -8.52
C ASP A 83 9.27 4.80 -7.67
N VAL A 84 9.13 4.82 -6.35
CA VAL A 84 10.21 4.54 -5.40
C VAL A 84 10.28 3.04 -5.12
N GLU A 85 11.49 2.49 -5.14
CA GLU A 85 11.75 1.14 -4.67
C GLU A 85 12.08 1.16 -3.16
N TYR A 86 11.39 0.32 -2.39
CA TYR A 86 11.55 0.16 -0.96
C TYR A 86 12.16 -1.21 -0.66
N PRO A 87 13.46 -1.27 -0.30
CA PRO A 87 14.05 -2.49 0.25
C PRO A 87 13.44 -2.81 1.62
N ALA A 88 13.07 -4.07 1.81
CA ALA A 88 12.41 -4.60 3.01
C ALA A 88 12.95 -6.00 3.29
N ALA A 89 14.11 -6.06 3.94
CA ALA A 89 14.89 -7.29 4.12
C ALA A 89 15.14 -8.00 2.76
N GLU A 90 14.53 -9.17 2.52
CA GLU A 90 14.63 -9.93 1.27
C GLU A 90 13.68 -9.47 0.16
N LEU A 91 12.76 -8.54 0.46
CA LEU A 91 11.78 -8.02 -0.49
C LEU A 91 12.20 -6.65 -1.02
N ALA A 92 11.85 -6.37 -2.27
CA ALA A 92 11.80 -5.04 -2.85
C ALA A 92 10.35 -4.72 -3.21
N LEU A 93 9.86 -3.56 -2.81
CA LEU A 93 8.48 -3.13 -3.02
C LEU A 93 8.44 -1.84 -3.83
N THR A 94 7.47 -1.68 -4.71
CA THR A 94 7.26 -0.42 -5.45
C THR A 94 5.79 -0.19 -5.70
N PHE A 95 5.40 1.06 -5.90
CA PHE A 95 4.01 1.47 -6.14
C PHE A 95 3.98 2.45 -7.30
N ARG A 96 3.20 2.14 -8.33
CA ARG A 96 3.13 2.95 -9.56
C ARG A 96 1.95 3.92 -9.53
N THR A 97 0.81 3.44 -9.04
CA THR A 97 -0.43 4.23 -8.98
C THR A 97 -0.94 4.22 -7.56
N MET A 98 -1.33 5.39 -7.06
CA MET A 98 -1.96 5.57 -5.76
C MET A 98 -3.00 6.68 -5.87
N ARG A 99 -4.25 6.29 -6.10
CA ARG A 99 -5.42 7.16 -6.22
C ARG A 99 -6.46 6.70 -5.21
N LEU A 100 -7.02 7.63 -4.45
CA LEU A 100 -7.95 7.32 -3.37
C LEU A 100 -9.15 8.25 -3.40
N ASP A 101 -10.33 7.69 -3.65
CA ASP A 101 -11.58 8.38 -3.35
C ASP A 101 -11.82 8.34 -1.83
N LEU A 102 -12.20 9.48 -1.26
CA LEU A 102 -12.42 9.60 0.18
C LEU A 102 -13.54 8.67 0.69
N ARG A 103 -14.48 8.27 -0.17
CA ARG A 103 -15.53 7.30 0.18
C ARG A 103 -14.99 5.89 0.38
N ASN A 104 -13.78 5.59 -0.07
CA ASN A 104 -13.08 4.34 0.24
C ASN A 104 -12.28 4.40 1.55
N LEU A 105 -12.32 5.51 2.30
CA LEU A 105 -11.82 5.56 3.67
C LEU A 105 -12.79 4.84 4.59
N ASN A 106 -12.32 3.74 5.18
CA ASN A 106 -13.05 2.88 6.11
C ASN A 106 -14.34 2.26 5.54
N ALA A 107 -14.48 2.20 4.21
CA ALA A 107 -15.64 1.63 3.53
C ALA A 107 -15.27 1.05 2.16
N ALA A 108 -16.01 0.01 1.76
CA ALA A 108 -15.89 -0.60 0.44
C ALA A 108 -16.78 0.12 -0.60
N GLY A 109 -16.38 0.07 -1.87
CA GLY A 109 -17.17 0.52 -3.02
C GLY A 109 -16.34 0.95 -4.23
N SER A 110 -16.92 0.83 -5.42
CA SER A 110 -16.27 1.19 -6.68
C SER A 110 -16.36 2.71 -6.97
N PHE A 111 -15.65 3.51 -6.19
CA PHE A 111 -15.66 4.98 -6.32
C PHE A 111 -14.53 5.54 -7.19
N GLY A 112 -13.67 4.68 -7.73
CA GLY A 112 -12.55 5.06 -8.60
C GLY A 112 -11.20 5.15 -7.89
N SER A 113 -11.09 4.62 -6.67
CA SER A 113 -9.79 4.37 -6.03
C SER A 113 -8.98 3.36 -6.85
N GLU A 114 -7.67 3.53 -6.90
CA GLU A 114 -6.75 2.63 -7.59
C GLU A 114 -5.40 2.63 -6.90
N VAL A 115 -4.91 1.46 -6.48
CA VAL A 115 -3.56 1.31 -5.94
C VAL A 115 -2.87 0.13 -6.62
N VAL A 116 -1.75 0.40 -7.29
CA VAL A 116 -0.99 -0.61 -8.04
C VAL A 116 0.40 -0.72 -7.43
N GLY A 117 0.61 -1.79 -6.66
CA GLY A 117 1.88 -2.14 -6.04
C GLY A 117 2.50 -3.40 -6.64
N GLY A 118 3.80 -3.52 -6.50
CA GLY A 118 4.58 -4.68 -6.92
C GLY A 118 5.57 -5.12 -5.85
N VAL A 119 5.88 -6.42 -5.84
CA VAL A 119 6.88 -7.05 -4.96
C VAL A 119 7.86 -7.88 -5.78
N ALA A 120 9.14 -7.81 -5.43
CA ALA A 120 10.21 -8.63 -5.99
C ALA A 120 11.13 -9.11 -4.87
N LEU A 121 12.02 -10.06 -5.19
CA LEU A 121 13.13 -10.43 -4.32
C LEU A 121 14.32 -9.48 -4.56
N VAL A 122 15.06 -9.16 -3.50
CA VAL A 122 16.26 -8.31 -3.56
C VAL A 122 17.44 -9.03 -4.18
#